data_AF-A0A917AUW5-F1
#
_entry.id   AF-A0A917AUW5-F1
#
_cell.length_a   1.000
_cell.length_b   1.000
_cell.length_c   1.000
_cell.angle_alpha   90.00
_cell.angle_beta   90.00
_cell.angle_gamma   90.00
#
_symmetry.space_group_name_H-M   'P 1'
#
loop_
_entity.id
_entity.type
_entity.pdbx_description
1 polymer ?
#
loop_
_entity_poly.entity_id
_entity_poly.type
_entity_poly.pdbx_seq_one_letter_code
_entity_poly.pdbx_strand_id
1 'polypeptide(L)'
;MSIFTQFIRSFYSTKDIASYRFQKIGKTILYVFFLALLAALPMIYHLYSISNKELQFVKTVAAEELPDFEIKNGVLETANPTQIVKERPDFTFIFDPNVTEIPSTYKNNPVTIAVLKDKFIANIPGQEQTVMYDTLGDSPMTKQHVMDLFQTLEDIAPILFGIVAVIMYLYTCFTQFFYTTIFAALALLLRRQTPQKLTYKHLWTMTAYAMTIPTVFFIIMDALMITIPFSHFLLYSFVTMLILFLSLREIPTPKK
;
A
#
# COMPACT_ATOMS: atom_id res chain seq x y z
N MET A 1 -20.55 11.23 -22.64
CA MET A 1 -19.17 10.72 -22.68
C MET A 1 -19.05 9.57 -21.72
N SER A 2 -18.34 8.50 -22.12
CA SER A 2 -18.01 7.40 -21.22
C SER A 2 -16.96 7.84 -20.19
N ILE A 3 -16.75 7.05 -19.15
CA ILE A 3 -15.74 7.33 -18.12
C ILE A 3 -14.32 7.32 -18.71
N PHE A 4 -14.04 6.41 -19.65
CA PHE A 4 -12.77 6.32 -20.37
C PHE A 4 -12.49 7.56 -21.23
N THR A 5 -13.50 8.07 -21.95
CA THR A 5 -13.32 9.31 -22.72
C THR A 5 -12.98 10.49 -21.81
N GLN A 6 -13.61 10.56 -20.64
CA GLN A 6 -13.33 11.61 -19.66
C GLN A 6 -11.92 11.46 -19.10
N PHE A 7 -11.51 10.24 -18.75
CA PHE A 7 -10.16 9.94 -18.28
C PHE A 7 -9.09 10.36 -19.29
N ILE A 8 -9.19 9.92 -20.54
CA ILE A 8 -8.22 10.25 -21.58
C ILE A 8 -8.16 11.77 -21.82
N ARG A 9 -9.31 12.45 -21.91
CA ARG A 9 -9.35 13.91 -22.11
C ARG A 9 -8.82 14.69 -20.91
N SER A 10 -9.13 14.25 -19.69
CA SER A 10 -8.63 14.87 -18.45
C SER A 10 -7.12 14.73 -18.28
N PHE A 11 -6.49 13.84 -19.04
CA PHE A 11 -5.03 13.72 -19.05
C PHE A 11 -4.32 14.84 -19.84
N TYR A 12 -4.96 15.45 -20.84
CA TYR A 12 -4.30 16.44 -21.73
C TYR A 12 -5.10 17.72 -22.02
N SER A 13 -6.39 17.78 -21.73
CA SER A 13 -7.28 18.87 -22.16
C SER A 13 -7.89 19.60 -20.97
N THR A 14 -7.26 20.68 -20.53
CA THR A 14 -7.77 21.62 -19.53
C THR A 14 -9.10 22.25 -19.95
N LYS A 15 -9.31 22.42 -21.26
CA LYS A 15 -10.57 22.89 -21.85
C LYS A 15 -11.72 21.89 -21.65
N ASP A 16 -11.47 20.60 -21.83
CA ASP A 16 -12.46 19.57 -21.53
C ASP A 16 -12.78 19.54 -20.02
N ILE A 17 -11.75 19.62 -19.16
CA ILE A 17 -11.92 19.71 -17.70
C ILE A 17 -12.82 20.91 -17.33
N ALA A 18 -12.57 22.07 -17.93
CA ALA A 18 -13.39 23.27 -17.74
C ALA A 18 -14.85 23.03 -18.16
N SER A 19 -15.09 22.33 -19.26
CA SER A 19 -16.43 21.98 -19.74
C SER A 19 -17.17 21.02 -18.79
N TYR A 20 -16.43 20.15 -18.09
CA TYR A 20 -17.01 19.15 -17.20
C TYR A 20 -17.65 19.73 -15.94
N ARG A 21 -17.45 21.01 -15.63
CA ARG A 21 -18.16 21.72 -14.54
C ARG A 21 -19.68 21.60 -14.59
N PHE A 22 -20.25 21.34 -15.78
CA PHE A 22 -21.69 21.17 -15.98
C PHE A 22 -22.17 19.72 -15.85
N GLN A 23 -21.29 18.78 -15.55
CA GLN A 23 -21.70 17.38 -15.38
C GLN A 23 -22.57 17.17 -14.14
N LYS A 24 -23.37 16.10 -14.19
CA LYS A 24 -24.13 15.63 -13.02
C LYS A 24 -23.14 15.08 -11.99
N ILE A 25 -23.34 15.44 -10.72
CA ILE A 25 -22.42 15.10 -9.63
C ILE A 25 -22.17 13.59 -9.50
N GLY A 26 -23.19 12.75 -9.73
CA GLY A 26 -23.05 11.30 -9.68
C GLY A 26 -22.04 10.73 -10.69
N LYS A 27 -21.90 11.36 -11.88
CA LYS A 27 -20.88 10.96 -12.85
C LYS A 27 -19.47 11.26 -12.36
N THR A 28 -19.32 12.41 -11.71
CA THR A 28 -18.05 12.82 -11.11
C THR A 28 -17.70 11.95 -9.91
N ILE A 29 -18.66 11.63 -9.05
CA ILE A 29 -18.46 10.69 -7.93
C ILE A 29 -17.98 9.34 -8.46
N LEU A 30 -18.65 8.79 -9.48
CA LEU A 30 -18.21 7.54 -10.13
C LEU A 30 -16.81 7.67 -10.73
N TYR A 31 -16.48 8.83 -11.29
CA TYR A 31 -15.14 9.11 -11.82
C TYR A 31 -14.06 9.10 -10.73
N VAL A 32 -14.33 9.65 -9.55
CA VAL A 32 -13.42 9.61 -8.39
C VAL A 32 -13.20 8.15 -7.94
N PHE A 33 -14.26 7.34 -7.86
CA PHE A 33 -14.13 5.90 -7.56
C PHE A 33 -13.30 5.14 -8.61
N PHE A 34 -13.43 5.52 -9.87
CA PHE A 34 -12.64 4.94 -10.96
C PHE A 34 -11.16 5.32 -10.88
N LEU A 35 -10.83 6.59 -10.62
CA LEU A 35 -9.45 7.01 -10.39
C LEU A 35 -8.84 6.32 -9.17
N ALA A 36 -9.61 6.19 -8.08
CA ALA A 36 -9.18 5.47 -6.89
C ALA A 36 -8.90 3.99 -7.19
N LEU A 37 -9.72 3.36 -8.03
CA LEU A 37 -9.52 1.97 -8.42
C LEU A 37 -8.19 1.80 -9.17
N LEU A 38 -7.94 2.63 -10.17
CA LEU A 38 -6.68 2.60 -10.92
C LEU A 38 -5.47 2.84 -10.02
N ALA A 39 -5.57 3.78 -9.08
CA ALA A 39 -4.52 4.09 -8.12
C ALA A 39 -4.24 2.97 -7.13
N ALA A 40 -5.24 2.18 -6.75
CA ALA A 40 -5.08 1.08 -5.80
C ALA A 40 -4.39 -0.16 -6.43
N LEU A 41 -4.48 -0.35 -7.76
CA LEU A 41 -4.00 -1.57 -8.42
C LEU A 41 -2.51 -1.86 -8.21
N PRO A 42 -1.57 -0.92 -8.43
CA PRO A 42 -0.14 -1.19 -8.20
C PRO A 42 0.14 -1.53 -6.73
N MET A 43 -0.51 -0.82 -5.81
CA MET A 43 -0.34 -1.01 -4.37
C MET A 43 -0.79 -2.41 -3.92
N ILE A 44 -1.96 -2.85 -4.37
CA ILE A 44 -2.52 -4.17 -4.07
C ILE A 44 -1.62 -5.27 -4.68
N TYR A 45 -1.17 -5.09 -5.92
CA TYR A 45 -0.27 -6.03 -6.58
C TYR A 45 1.06 -6.18 -5.83
N HIS A 46 1.66 -5.06 -5.40
CA HIS A 46 2.93 -5.09 -4.66
C HIS A 46 2.78 -5.77 -3.31
N LEU A 47 1.72 -5.47 -2.56
CA LEU A 47 1.43 -6.13 -1.29
C LEU A 47 1.33 -7.65 -1.48
N TYR A 48 0.51 -8.09 -2.45
CA TYR A 48 0.35 -9.51 -2.76
C TYR A 48 1.69 -10.16 -3.17
N SER A 49 2.43 -9.52 -4.08
CA SER A 49 3.69 -10.02 -4.62
C SER A 49 4.76 -10.17 -3.55
N ILE A 50 4.96 -9.17 -2.69
CA ILE A 50 5.94 -9.20 -1.60
C ILE A 50 5.55 -10.25 -0.57
N SER A 51 4.32 -10.21 -0.06
CA SER A 51 3.87 -11.15 0.97
C SER A 51 3.95 -12.61 0.51
N ASN A 52 3.57 -12.90 -0.74
CA ASN A 52 3.67 -14.27 -1.27
C ASN A 52 5.13 -14.70 -1.45
N LYS A 53 6.01 -13.81 -1.93
CA LYS A 53 7.45 -14.12 -2.07
C LYS A 53 8.11 -14.41 -0.73
N GLU A 54 7.85 -13.60 0.29
CA GLU A 54 8.41 -13.81 1.63
C GLU A 54 7.86 -15.08 2.29
N LEU A 55 6.55 -15.34 2.17
CA LEU A 55 5.93 -16.57 2.68
C LEU A 55 6.58 -17.81 2.04
N GLN A 56 6.70 -17.83 0.72
CA GLN A 56 7.34 -18.94 0.01
C GLN A 56 8.81 -19.09 0.40
N PHE A 57 9.54 -17.98 0.54
CA PHE A 57 10.94 -18.03 0.97
C PHE A 57 11.11 -18.67 2.35
N VAL A 58 10.37 -18.20 3.35
CA VAL A 58 10.45 -18.75 4.71
C VAL A 58 10.00 -20.21 4.74
N LYS A 59 8.94 -20.57 4.00
CA LYS A 59 8.48 -21.95 3.87
C LYS A 59 9.56 -22.86 3.26
N THR A 60 10.25 -22.43 2.21
CA THR A 60 11.36 -23.19 1.61
C THR A 60 12.52 -23.36 2.58
N VAL A 61 12.94 -22.30 3.27
CA VAL A 61 13.99 -22.38 4.30
C VAL A 61 13.58 -23.34 5.42
N ALA A 62 12.33 -23.25 5.88
CA ALA A 62 11.79 -24.16 6.89
C ALA A 62 11.80 -25.62 6.41
N ALA A 63 11.34 -25.89 5.19
CA ALA A 63 11.23 -27.25 4.66
C ALA A 63 12.61 -27.89 4.41
N GLU A 64 13.49 -27.18 3.70
CA GLU A 64 14.69 -27.76 3.09
C GLU A 64 15.95 -27.58 3.95
N GLU A 65 16.00 -26.53 4.77
CA GLU A 65 17.25 -26.13 5.43
C GLU A 65 17.25 -26.33 6.94
N LEU A 66 16.08 -26.23 7.59
CA LEU A 66 16.01 -26.47 9.03
C LEU A 66 16.16 -27.95 9.36
N PRO A 67 16.96 -28.30 10.39
CA PRO A 67 16.94 -29.65 10.92
C PRO A 67 15.58 -29.96 11.56
N ASP A 68 15.31 -31.23 11.79
CA ASP A 68 14.19 -31.61 12.63
C ASP A 68 14.39 -31.04 14.05
N PHE A 69 13.32 -30.47 14.60
CA PHE A 69 13.31 -29.89 15.93
C PHE A 69 11.99 -30.19 16.65
N GLU A 70 12.05 -30.16 17.97
CA GLU A 70 10.91 -30.25 18.87
C GLU A 70 11.01 -29.10 19.89
N ILE A 71 9.92 -28.38 20.11
CA ILE A 71 9.79 -27.38 21.16
C ILE A 71 8.98 -28.02 22.27
N LYS A 72 9.61 -28.19 23.44
CA LYS A 72 8.98 -28.79 24.61
C LYS A 72 9.52 -28.14 25.88
N ASN A 73 8.65 -27.94 26.87
CA ASN A 73 9.00 -27.29 28.14
C ASN A 73 9.69 -25.92 27.94
N GLY A 74 9.22 -25.13 26.97
CA GLY A 74 9.79 -23.81 26.69
C GLY A 74 11.10 -23.79 25.92
N VAL A 75 11.63 -24.94 25.51
CA VAL A 75 12.96 -25.03 24.88
C VAL A 75 12.86 -25.73 23.53
N LEU A 76 13.56 -25.18 22.54
CA LEU A 76 13.78 -25.80 21.24
C LEU A 76 14.96 -26.78 21.32
N GLU A 77 14.66 -28.04 21.04
CA GLU A 77 15.62 -29.14 20.99
C GLU A 77 15.79 -29.62 19.55
N THR A 78 17.03 -29.85 19.13
CA THR A 78 17.34 -30.41 17.80
C THR A 78 18.61 -31.25 17.88
N ALA A 79 18.68 -32.31 17.08
CA ALA A 79 19.88 -33.15 16.98
C ALA A 79 21.08 -32.41 16.35
N ASN A 80 20.82 -31.36 15.57
CA ASN A 80 21.85 -30.57 14.88
C ASN A 80 21.73 -29.09 15.28
N PRO A 81 22.32 -28.68 16.42
CA PRO A 81 22.15 -27.33 16.95
C PRO A 81 23.07 -26.31 16.28
N THR A 82 23.11 -26.31 14.94
CA THR A 82 23.90 -25.35 14.15
C THR A 82 23.08 -24.11 13.82
N GLN A 83 23.73 -22.95 13.90
CA GLN A 83 23.13 -21.69 13.47
C GLN A 83 22.88 -21.70 11.96
N ILE A 84 21.68 -21.28 11.55
CA ILE A 84 21.29 -21.07 10.16
C ILE A 84 20.86 -19.61 10.01
N VAL A 85 21.52 -18.88 9.12
CA VAL A 85 21.18 -17.50 8.78
C VAL A 85 20.95 -17.39 7.28
N LYS A 86 19.85 -16.73 6.90
CA LYS A 86 19.52 -16.42 5.51
C LYS A 86 19.22 -14.95 5.36
N GLU A 87 20.12 -14.27 4.64
CA GLU A 87 20.05 -12.83 4.42
C GLU A 87 19.54 -12.52 3.01
N ARG A 88 18.61 -11.58 2.93
CA ARG A 88 18.20 -10.84 1.74
C ARG A 88 18.31 -9.33 2.04
N PRO A 89 18.32 -8.45 1.02
CA PRO A 89 18.47 -7.01 1.23
C PRO A 89 17.52 -6.41 2.28
N ASP A 90 16.27 -6.88 2.33
CA ASP A 90 15.23 -6.31 3.20
C ASP A 90 14.74 -7.28 4.29
N PHE A 91 15.31 -8.49 4.37
CA PHE A 91 14.78 -9.56 5.22
C PHE A 91 15.90 -10.50 5.68
N THR A 92 15.88 -10.90 6.95
CA THR A 92 16.81 -11.87 7.52
C THR A 92 16.05 -12.94 8.28
N PHE A 93 16.30 -14.21 7.96
CA PHE A 93 15.82 -15.34 8.74
C PHE A 93 16.96 -15.93 9.56
N ILE A 94 16.72 -16.20 10.84
CA ILE A 94 17.68 -16.78 11.78
C ILE A 94 17.03 -17.99 12.45
N PHE A 95 17.74 -19.10 12.46
CA PHE A 95 17.45 -20.23 13.34
C PHE A 95 18.70 -20.51 14.17
N ASP A 96 18.60 -20.34 15.49
CA ASP A 96 19.72 -20.55 16.39
C ASP A 96 19.24 -21.12 17.75
N PRO A 97 19.35 -22.45 17.95
CA PRO A 97 18.90 -23.11 19.17
C PRO A 97 19.77 -22.80 20.40
N ASN A 98 20.90 -22.11 20.25
CA ASN A 98 21.86 -21.91 21.34
C ASN A 98 21.73 -20.54 22.01
N VAL A 99 21.11 -19.58 21.33
CA VAL A 99 20.99 -18.20 21.80
C VAL A 99 19.55 -17.86 22.14
N THR A 100 19.39 -16.86 23.00
CA THR A 100 18.09 -16.34 23.43
C THR A 100 17.88 -14.91 22.96
N GLU A 101 18.75 -14.35 22.12
CA GLU A 101 18.62 -12.97 21.63
C GLU A 101 19.09 -12.92 20.17
N ILE A 102 18.51 -12.01 19.38
CA ILE A 102 19.01 -11.74 18.03
C ILE A 102 20.45 -11.21 18.15
N PRO A 103 21.44 -11.81 17.47
CA PRO A 103 22.81 -11.28 17.46
C PRO A 103 22.84 -9.81 17.02
N SER A 104 23.70 -9.00 17.65
CA SER A 104 23.78 -7.55 17.38
C SER A 104 24.04 -7.23 15.91
N THR A 105 24.73 -8.12 15.20
CA THR A 105 24.97 -8.05 13.74
C THR A 105 23.68 -7.93 12.93
N TYR A 106 22.56 -8.52 13.40
CA TYR A 106 21.29 -8.61 12.67
C TYR A 106 20.18 -7.74 13.26
N LYS A 107 20.42 -7.04 14.39
CA LYS A 107 19.41 -6.20 15.05
C LYS A 107 19.00 -4.98 14.23
N ASN A 108 19.90 -4.47 13.39
CA ASN A 108 19.67 -3.28 12.57
C ASN A 108 19.20 -3.61 11.14
N ASN A 109 18.97 -4.90 10.84
CA ASN A 109 18.44 -5.29 9.54
C ASN A 109 16.97 -4.83 9.41
N PRO A 110 16.48 -4.54 8.19
CA PRO A 110 15.15 -3.98 8.00
C PRO A 110 14.05 -4.85 8.58
N VAL A 111 14.05 -6.15 8.31
CA VAL A 111 13.15 -7.11 8.94
C VAL A 111 13.95 -8.35 9.32
N THR A 112 13.82 -8.81 10.57
CA THR A 112 14.47 -10.04 11.05
C THR A 112 13.44 -10.96 11.69
N ILE A 113 13.33 -12.20 11.21
CA ILE A 113 12.58 -13.28 11.84
C ILE A 113 13.58 -14.26 12.44
N ALA A 114 13.50 -14.50 13.74
CA ALA A 114 14.40 -15.35 14.48
C ALA A 114 13.65 -16.44 15.26
N VAL A 115 14.03 -17.70 15.03
CA VAL A 115 13.63 -18.87 15.81
C VAL A 115 14.79 -19.22 16.72
N LEU A 116 14.65 -18.90 18.01
CA LEU A 116 15.73 -19.00 18.99
C LEU A 116 15.49 -20.15 19.97
N LYS A 117 16.36 -20.29 20.98
CA LYS A 117 16.31 -21.37 21.98
C LYS A 117 14.97 -21.46 22.72
N ASP A 118 14.42 -20.32 23.14
CA ASP A 118 13.27 -20.24 24.06
C ASP A 118 12.13 -19.35 23.54
N LYS A 119 12.31 -18.75 22.36
CA LYS A 119 11.34 -17.82 21.78
C LYS A 119 11.48 -17.65 20.27
N PHE A 120 10.39 -17.19 19.70
CA PHE A 120 10.33 -16.61 18.37
C PHE A 120 10.36 -15.08 18.47
N ILE A 121 11.16 -14.41 17.64
CA ILE A 121 11.22 -12.94 17.56
C ILE A 121 11.02 -12.50 16.11
N ALA A 122 10.07 -11.59 15.90
CA ALA A 122 9.94 -10.82 14.67
C ALA A 122 10.32 -9.36 14.96
N ASN A 123 11.49 -8.93 14.51
CA ASN A 123 11.96 -7.56 14.61
C ASN A 123 11.64 -6.82 13.29
N ILE A 124 10.67 -5.92 13.35
CA ILE A 124 10.20 -5.09 12.25
C ILE A 124 10.50 -3.63 12.65
N PRO A 125 10.78 -2.69 11.71
CA PRO A 125 11.18 -1.34 12.09
C PRO A 125 10.10 -0.66 12.93
N GLY A 126 10.47 -0.26 14.16
CA GLY A 126 9.56 0.37 15.12
C GLY A 126 8.70 -0.60 15.93
N GLN A 127 8.76 -1.91 15.68
CA GLN A 127 8.02 -2.92 16.43
C GLN A 127 8.76 -4.27 16.49
N GLU A 128 9.17 -4.67 17.69
CA GLU A 128 9.63 -6.04 17.96
C GLU A 128 8.47 -6.84 18.58
N GLN A 129 8.19 -8.02 18.03
CA GLN A 129 7.24 -8.97 18.58
C GLN A 129 7.98 -10.22 19.03
N THR A 130 7.77 -10.60 20.28
CA THR A 130 8.40 -11.77 20.89
C THR A 130 7.33 -12.73 21.40
N VAL A 131 7.46 -14.00 21.04
CA VAL A 131 6.59 -15.10 21.50
C VAL A 131 7.46 -16.11 22.23
N MET A 132 7.32 -16.19 23.56
CA MET A 132 8.02 -17.17 24.39
C MET A 132 7.39 -18.55 24.21
N TYR A 133 8.20 -19.61 24.12
CA TYR A 133 7.68 -20.95 23.89
C TYR A 133 6.86 -21.52 25.05
N ASP A 134 7.10 -21.05 26.28
CA ASP A 134 6.27 -21.38 27.44
C ASP A 134 4.80 -21.00 27.26
N THR A 135 4.48 -20.11 26.32
CA THR A 135 3.11 -19.69 26.03
C THR A 135 2.38 -20.62 25.06
N LEU A 136 3.08 -21.58 24.43
CA LEU A 136 2.54 -22.44 23.37
C LEU A 136 1.78 -23.66 23.90
N GLY A 137 1.71 -23.83 25.23
CA GLY A 137 0.99 -24.92 25.90
C GLY A 137 1.84 -26.20 26.05
N ASP A 138 1.23 -27.24 26.62
CA ASP A 138 1.94 -28.46 27.05
C ASP A 138 2.22 -29.47 25.91
N SER A 139 1.65 -29.24 24.73
CA SER A 139 1.83 -30.15 23.58
C SER A 139 3.12 -29.80 22.83
N PRO A 140 4.03 -30.77 22.58
CA PRO A 140 5.25 -30.50 21.86
C PRO A 140 4.98 -29.99 20.45
N MET A 141 5.62 -28.89 20.06
CA MET A 141 5.57 -28.41 18.68
C MET A 141 6.76 -28.99 17.91
N THR A 142 6.54 -29.37 16.66
CA THR A 142 7.57 -29.98 15.82
C THR A 142 7.68 -29.20 14.53
N LYS A 143 8.75 -29.46 13.77
CA LYS A 143 8.89 -28.95 12.41
C LYS A 143 7.64 -29.19 11.55
N GLN A 144 7.01 -30.36 11.65
CA GLN A 144 5.79 -30.67 10.89
C GLN A 144 4.62 -29.74 11.24
N HIS A 145 4.41 -29.44 12.52
CA HIS A 145 3.38 -28.50 12.94
C HIS A 145 3.60 -27.09 12.36
N VAL A 146 4.85 -26.66 12.21
CA VAL A 146 5.19 -25.39 11.54
C VAL A 146 4.89 -25.46 10.04
N MET A 147 5.17 -26.60 9.39
CA MET A 147 4.80 -26.81 7.99
C MET A 147 3.29 -26.80 7.77
N ASP A 148 2.52 -27.39 8.68
CA ASP A 148 1.05 -27.39 8.65
C ASP A 148 0.49 -25.96 8.85
N LEU A 149 1.14 -25.15 9.69
CA LEU A 149 0.81 -23.73 9.84
C LEU A 149 1.05 -22.96 8.53
N PHE A 150 2.17 -23.18 7.84
CA PHE A 150 2.41 -22.57 6.53
C PHE A 150 1.36 -22.96 5.51
N GLN A 151 0.96 -24.23 5.47
CA GLN A 151 -0.10 -24.69 4.58
C GLN A 151 -1.43 -24.00 4.89
N THR A 152 -1.78 -23.90 6.18
CA THR A 152 -2.98 -23.19 6.62
C THR A 152 -2.96 -21.73 6.21
N LEU A 153 -1.80 -21.05 6.35
CA LEU A 153 -1.62 -19.66 5.93
C LEU A 153 -1.80 -19.49 4.42
N GLU A 154 -1.25 -20.40 3.60
CA GLU A 154 -1.45 -20.39 2.15
C GLU A 154 -2.92 -20.57 1.76
N ASP A 155 -3.62 -21.48 2.43
CA ASP A 155 -5.03 -21.78 2.13
C ASP A 155 -5.94 -20.57 2.43
N ILE A 156 -5.65 -19.82 3.50
CA ILE A 156 -6.44 -18.63 3.87
C ILE A 156 -5.95 -17.34 3.20
N ALA A 157 -4.73 -17.32 2.66
CA ALA A 157 -4.11 -16.12 2.10
C ALA A 157 -4.99 -15.39 1.06
N PRO A 158 -5.66 -16.05 0.10
CA PRO A 158 -6.51 -15.37 -0.87
C PRO A 158 -7.65 -14.57 -0.23
N ILE A 159 -8.24 -15.08 0.85
CA ILE A 159 -9.32 -14.42 1.58
C ILE A 159 -8.78 -13.20 2.31
N LEU A 160 -7.65 -13.35 3.02
CA LEU A 160 -7.01 -12.24 3.74
C LEU A 160 -6.58 -11.14 2.77
N PHE A 161 -5.93 -11.48 1.66
CA PHE A 161 -5.55 -10.51 0.64
C PHE A 161 -6.76 -9.83 0.02
N GLY A 162 -7.86 -10.56 -0.23
CA GLY A 162 -9.10 -9.97 -0.72
C GLY A 162 -9.66 -8.90 0.24
N ILE A 163 -9.69 -9.20 1.54
CA ILE A 163 -10.14 -8.25 2.57
C ILE A 163 -9.23 -7.02 2.61
N VAL A 164 -7.91 -7.22 2.66
CA VAL A 164 -6.94 -6.11 2.71
C VAL A 164 -7.02 -5.27 1.44
N ALA A 165 -7.16 -5.88 0.26
CA ALA A 165 -7.33 -5.18 -1.01
C ALA A 165 -8.59 -4.29 -1.03
N VAL A 166 -9.70 -4.77 -0.48
CA VAL A 166 -10.93 -3.96 -0.33
C VAL A 166 -10.69 -2.79 0.62
N ILE A 167 -10.05 -3.02 1.78
CA ILE A 167 -9.73 -1.96 2.73
C ILE A 167 -8.83 -0.90 2.09
N MET A 168 -7.79 -1.32 1.36
CA MET A 168 -6.89 -0.43 0.63
C MET A 168 -7.65 0.39 -0.42
N TYR A 169 -8.51 -0.25 -1.21
CA TYR A 169 -9.35 0.46 -2.18
C TYR A 169 -10.25 1.50 -1.51
N LEU A 170 -10.90 1.16 -0.39
CA LEU A 170 -11.72 2.10 0.37
C LEU A 170 -10.90 3.27 0.94
N TYR A 171 -9.69 2.99 1.42
CA TYR A 171 -8.76 4.03 1.86
C TYR A 171 -8.34 4.96 0.71
N THR A 172 -8.04 4.42 -0.47
CA THR A 172 -7.73 5.23 -1.66
C THR A 172 -8.93 6.07 -2.09
N CYS A 173 -10.14 5.51 -2.03
CA CYS A 173 -11.38 6.27 -2.27
C CYS A 173 -11.51 7.42 -1.28
N PHE A 174 -11.40 7.15 0.02
CA PHE A 174 -11.47 8.16 1.07
C PHE A 174 -10.48 9.30 0.80
N THR A 175 -9.22 8.96 0.50
CA THR A 175 -8.17 9.93 0.21
C THR A 175 -8.50 10.80 -1.01
N GLN A 176 -8.98 10.19 -2.09
CA GLN A 176 -9.40 10.91 -3.31
C GLN A 176 -10.59 11.85 -3.05
N PHE A 177 -11.60 11.40 -2.31
CA PHE A 177 -12.74 12.26 -1.92
C PHE A 177 -12.31 13.40 -1.00
N PHE A 178 -11.42 13.11 -0.05
CA PHE A 178 -10.85 14.10 0.86
C PHE A 178 -10.07 15.19 0.09
N TYR A 179 -9.16 14.79 -0.80
CA TYR A 179 -8.43 15.70 -1.68
C TYR A 179 -9.35 16.52 -2.58
N THR A 180 -10.33 15.87 -3.24
CA THR A 180 -11.30 16.60 -4.08
C THR A 180 -11.99 17.70 -3.28
N THR A 181 -12.41 17.37 -2.07
CA THR A 181 -13.19 18.28 -1.20
C THR A 181 -12.35 19.47 -0.74
N ILE A 182 -11.11 19.23 -0.29
CA ILE A 182 -10.19 20.29 0.16
C ILE A 182 -9.75 21.17 -1.00
N PHE A 183 -9.32 20.60 -2.12
CA PHE A 183 -8.85 21.40 -3.26
C PHE A 183 -9.99 22.17 -3.94
N ALA A 184 -11.21 21.63 -3.95
CA ALA A 184 -12.38 22.38 -4.38
C ALA A 184 -12.67 23.59 -3.48
N ALA A 185 -12.46 23.45 -2.17
CA ALA A 185 -12.61 24.55 -1.22
C ALA A 185 -11.54 25.62 -1.46
N LEU A 186 -10.28 25.21 -1.64
CA LEU A 186 -9.18 26.13 -1.99
C LEU A 186 -9.42 26.82 -3.34
N ALA A 187 -10.02 26.14 -4.30
CA ALA A 187 -10.35 26.71 -5.61
C ALA A 187 -11.42 27.82 -5.54
N LEU A 188 -12.19 27.92 -4.45
CA LEU A 188 -13.09 29.07 -4.24
C LEU A 188 -12.31 30.37 -4.12
N LEU A 189 -11.04 30.34 -3.66
CA LEU A 189 -10.16 31.50 -3.62
C LEU A 189 -9.73 31.91 -5.04
N LEU A 190 -9.52 30.93 -5.92
CA LEU A 190 -9.10 31.14 -7.31
C LEU A 190 -10.24 31.60 -8.22
N ARG A 191 -11.51 31.37 -7.85
CA ARG A 191 -12.67 31.72 -8.68
C ARG A 191 -12.77 33.21 -9.03
N ARG A 192 -12.12 34.09 -8.26
CA ARG A 192 -12.07 35.55 -8.52
C ARG A 192 -11.43 35.89 -9.87
N GLN A 193 -10.67 34.95 -10.44
CA GLN A 193 -10.00 35.10 -11.73
C GLN A 193 -10.89 34.67 -12.91
N THR A 194 -12.10 34.17 -12.65
CA THR A 194 -13.05 33.75 -13.69
C THR A 194 -14.21 34.75 -13.77
N PRO A 195 -14.66 35.16 -14.97
CA PRO A 195 -15.79 36.07 -15.13
C PRO A 195 -17.15 35.45 -14.74
N GLN A 196 -17.23 34.12 -14.61
CA GLN A 196 -18.45 33.40 -14.24
C GLN A 196 -18.52 33.13 -12.73
N LYS A 197 -19.73 33.20 -12.15
CA LYS A 197 -19.99 32.82 -10.76
C LYS A 197 -19.94 31.30 -10.60
N LEU A 198 -18.76 30.76 -10.31
CA LEU A 198 -18.59 29.33 -10.04
C LEU A 198 -19.07 28.95 -8.64
N THR A 199 -19.84 27.86 -8.57
CA THR A 199 -20.30 27.23 -7.32
C THR A 199 -19.27 26.22 -6.83
N TYR A 200 -19.35 25.83 -5.55
CA TYR A 200 -18.51 24.75 -5.03
C TYR A 200 -18.65 23.46 -5.83
N LYS A 201 -19.87 23.11 -6.26
CA LYS A 201 -20.14 21.95 -7.11
C LYS A 201 -19.34 21.99 -8.42
N HIS A 202 -19.27 23.15 -9.08
CA HIS A 202 -18.50 23.31 -10.32
C HIS A 202 -17.01 23.06 -10.07
N LEU A 203 -16.48 23.66 -9.00
CA LEU A 203 -15.07 23.52 -8.64
C LEU A 203 -14.74 22.09 -8.22
N TRP A 204 -15.56 21.47 -7.38
CA TRP A 204 -15.43 20.07 -6.98
C TRP A 204 -15.40 19.14 -8.19
N THR A 205 -16.29 19.40 -9.15
CA THR A 205 -16.30 18.65 -10.41
C THR A 205 -15.01 18.83 -11.20
N MET A 206 -14.54 20.05 -11.39
CA MET A 206 -13.29 20.32 -12.11
C MET A 206 -12.07 19.73 -11.38
N THR A 207 -12.03 19.82 -10.05
CA THR A 207 -10.97 19.24 -9.21
C THR A 207 -10.88 17.73 -9.40
N ALA A 208 -12.00 17.02 -9.38
CA ALA A 208 -12.03 15.57 -9.60
C ALA A 208 -11.35 15.16 -10.92
N TYR A 209 -11.59 15.92 -11.98
CA TYR A 209 -10.95 15.70 -13.28
C TYR A 209 -9.50 16.21 -13.35
N ALA A 210 -9.15 17.28 -12.64
CA ALA A 210 -7.78 17.80 -12.58
C ALA A 210 -6.79 16.84 -11.89
N MET A 211 -7.29 16.00 -11.00
CA MET A 211 -6.50 14.96 -10.31
C MET A 211 -6.04 13.80 -11.21
N THR A 212 -6.52 13.72 -12.46
CA THR A 212 -6.16 12.65 -13.39
C THR A 212 -4.66 12.58 -13.64
N ILE A 213 -4.05 13.71 -13.98
CA ILE A 213 -2.62 13.78 -14.32
C ILE A 213 -1.74 13.33 -13.15
N PRO A 214 -1.87 13.90 -11.93
CA PRO A 214 -1.05 13.43 -10.81
C PRO A 214 -1.36 11.98 -10.45
N THR A 215 -2.62 11.54 -10.50
CA THR A 215 -2.98 10.14 -10.23
C THR A 215 -2.28 9.18 -11.21
N VAL A 216 -2.32 9.47 -12.51
CA VAL A 216 -1.64 8.64 -13.52
C VAL A 216 -0.12 8.65 -13.34
N PHE A 217 0.46 9.82 -13.03
CA PHE A 217 1.88 9.92 -12.73
C PHE A 217 2.27 8.98 -11.58
N PHE A 218 1.57 9.04 -10.45
CA PHE A 218 1.87 8.18 -9.30
C PHE A 218 1.58 6.70 -9.58
N ILE A 219 0.52 6.35 -10.34
CA ILE A 219 0.30 4.96 -10.79
C ILE A 219 1.52 4.42 -11.52
N ILE A 220 2.11 5.19 -12.43
CA ILE A 220 3.29 4.77 -13.20
C ILE A 220 4.51 4.65 -12.30
N MET A 221 4.74 5.62 -11.41
CA MET A 221 5.88 5.59 -10.48
C MET A 221 5.79 4.40 -9.53
N ASP A 222 4.61 4.16 -8.96
CA ASP A 222 4.36 3.01 -8.08
C ASP A 222 4.52 1.70 -8.85
N ALA A 223 3.99 1.59 -10.07
CA ALA A 223 4.15 0.40 -10.90
C ALA A 223 5.62 0.09 -11.24
N LEU A 224 6.46 1.12 -11.42
CA LEU A 224 7.89 1.00 -11.68
C LEU A 224 8.74 0.88 -10.41
N MET A 225 8.12 0.87 -9.23
CA MET A 225 8.82 0.90 -7.92
C MET A 225 9.81 2.08 -7.80
N ILE A 226 9.49 3.22 -8.43
CA ILE A 226 10.33 4.41 -8.36
C ILE A 226 9.95 5.20 -7.11
N THR A 227 10.85 5.25 -6.14
CA THR A 227 10.69 6.09 -4.94
C THR A 227 10.83 7.56 -5.30
N ILE A 228 9.77 8.33 -5.07
CA ILE A 228 9.77 9.77 -5.28
C ILE A 228 10.31 10.45 -4.01
N PRO A 229 11.39 11.24 -4.09
CA PRO A 229 12.01 11.83 -2.89
C PRO A 229 11.20 12.98 -2.28
N PHE A 230 10.22 13.51 -3.01
CA PHE A 230 9.32 14.55 -2.53
C PHE A 230 8.11 13.95 -1.82
N SER A 231 7.56 14.68 -0.84
CA SER A 231 6.28 14.32 -0.21
C SER A 231 5.20 14.12 -1.28
N HIS A 232 4.62 12.92 -1.31
CA HIS A 232 3.52 12.55 -2.21
C HIS A 232 2.40 13.61 -2.17
N PHE A 233 2.00 14.03 -0.96
CA PHE A 233 0.97 15.03 -0.75
C PHE A 233 1.31 16.36 -1.44
N LEU A 234 2.52 16.89 -1.29
CA LEU A 234 2.90 18.19 -1.84
C LEU A 234 2.88 18.18 -3.37
N LEU A 235 3.51 17.19 -3.99
CA LEU A 235 3.57 17.08 -5.45
C LEU A 235 2.17 16.85 -6.04
N TYR A 236 1.39 15.95 -5.45
CA TYR A 236 0.01 15.67 -5.87
C TYR A 236 -0.87 16.92 -5.81
N SER A 237 -0.80 17.65 -4.69
CA SER A 237 -1.54 18.89 -4.46
C SER A 237 -1.15 19.97 -5.46
N PHE A 238 0.15 20.16 -5.68
CA PHE A 238 0.69 21.17 -6.58
C PHE A 238 0.21 20.95 -8.02
N VAL A 239 0.37 19.73 -8.55
CA VAL A 239 -0.05 19.41 -9.93
C VAL A 239 -1.56 19.54 -10.07
N THR A 240 -2.34 19.03 -9.10
CA THR A 240 -3.81 19.18 -9.12
C THR A 240 -4.24 20.64 -9.18
N MET A 241 -3.67 21.49 -8.32
CA MET A 241 -4.00 22.92 -8.28
C MET A 241 -3.54 23.65 -9.54
N LEU A 242 -2.39 23.28 -10.12
CA LEU A 242 -1.91 23.84 -11.39
C LEU A 242 -2.88 23.53 -12.53
N ILE A 243 -3.29 22.26 -12.69
CA ILE A 243 -4.23 21.86 -13.75
C ILE A 243 -5.60 22.49 -13.55
N LEU A 244 -6.06 22.59 -12.29
CA LEU A 244 -7.30 23.27 -11.97
C LEU A 244 -7.24 24.76 -12.32
N PHE A 245 -6.14 25.44 -11.97
CA PHE A 245 -5.90 26.84 -12.32
C PHE A 245 -5.92 27.05 -13.84
N LEU A 246 -5.23 26.22 -14.61
CA LEU A 246 -5.24 26.29 -16.07
C LEU A 246 -6.66 26.05 -16.63
N SER A 247 -7.39 25.08 -16.08
CA SER A 247 -8.77 24.78 -16.50
C SER A 247 -9.74 25.92 -16.19
N LEU A 248 -9.54 26.67 -15.10
CA LEU A 248 -10.35 27.85 -14.79
C LEU A 248 -10.15 28.97 -15.81
N ARG A 249 -8.97 29.10 -16.41
CA ARG A 249 -8.66 30.09 -17.46
C ARG A 249 -9.29 29.75 -18.82
N GLU A 250 -9.62 28.49 -19.05
CA GLU A 250 -10.31 28.03 -20.27
C GLU A 250 -11.83 28.26 -20.25
N ILE A 251 -12.38 28.80 -19.16
CA ILE A 251 -13.81 29.10 -19.07
C ILE A 251 -14.15 30.31 -19.95
N PRO A 252 -15.05 30.16 -20.94
CA PRO A 252 -15.38 31.26 -21.85
C PRO A 252 -15.95 32.47 -21.10
N THR A 253 -15.50 33.67 -21.50
CA THR A 253 -16.11 34.92 -21.12
C THR A 253 -17.52 35.00 -21.74
N PRO A 254 -18.56 35.42 -20.98
CA PRO A 254 -19.86 35.66 -21.57
C PRO A 254 -19.72 36.73 -22.67
N LYS A 255 -20.27 36.46 -23.87
CA LYS A 255 -20.45 37.53 -24.86
C LYS A 255 -21.45 38.53 -24.26
N LYS A 256 -21.05 39.80 -24.16
CA LYS A 256 -21.93 40.90 -23.76
C LYS A 256 -23.11 41.02 -24.71
#